data_AF-A0A956D1G6-F1
#
_entry.id   AF-A0A956D1G6-F1
#
_cell.length_a   1.000
_cell.length_b   1.000
_cell.length_c   1.000
_cell.angle_alpha   90.00
_cell.angle_beta   90.00
_cell.angle_gamma   90.00
#
_symmetry.space_group_name_H-M   'P 1'
#
loop_
_entity.id
_entity.type
_entity.pdbx_description
1 polymer ?
#
loop_
_entity_poly.entity_id
_entity_poly.type
_entity_poly.pdbx_seq_one_letter_code
_entity_poly.pdbx_strand_id
1 'polypeptide(L)'
;MSHRTQATWRSPSLGWLFALPLGIATVGCGTTAPPAERDASMSAEDAGREDGAVGCVPHPCDVTDCGTTDDGCGASIDCGECRCEPQACGDRCGFYDDGCGGVLDCGTCPCVPQTCAALGGCGERDDGCGATIDCGPCPVCESYTDLYCARSGVYCGTTIDECGEERDCVRGCERGTCSAEQTCVCAIDPTEPGDDALSGAVDLGRFRDDAHHCFAWAPGTLAGPDDVDWYRFHVRDAFSLGNPSINFGKDWAIGWSDVDRPVRIDVWFVCDHGTDESSCVDALDRPLPVDATIGRGCRLESDTTPLFPWGAIGARLLASCGGTTDDSGTVYVRVRRVDHVPTCLGYQLEMEMLSGDTGPSGSCFTEGAWSSPFECGDGGPDITRGQKCDGVRDCAGGADESVETCGWDV
;
A
#
# COMPACT_ATOMS: atom_id res chain seq x y z
N MET A 1 45.44 -48.41 -24.48
CA MET A 1 45.30 -47.18 -25.28
C MET A 1 44.05 -46.47 -24.74
N SER A 2 44.17 -45.66 -23.69
CA SER A 2 44.40 -44.19 -23.72
C SER A 2 43.35 -43.51 -24.61
N HIS A 3 42.41 -42.69 -24.12
CA HIS A 3 42.63 -41.47 -23.34
C HIS A 3 41.47 -41.16 -22.38
N ARG A 4 41.80 -40.79 -21.13
CA ARG A 4 40.92 -40.00 -20.25
C ARG A 4 41.29 -38.53 -20.41
N THR A 5 40.33 -37.70 -20.79
CA THR A 5 40.49 -36.26 -20.88
C THR A 5 40.14 -35.65 -19.51
N GLN A 6 41.13 -35.08 -18.82
CA GLN A 6 40.91 -34.30 -17.60
C GLN A 6 40.68 -32.85 -17.99
N ALA A 7 39.51 -32.31 -17.64
CA ALA A 7 39.21 -30.88 -17.72
C ALA A 7 39.77 -30.19 -16.48
N THR A 8 40.71 -29.28 -16.68
CA THR A 8 41.28 -28.42 -15.64
C THR A 8 40.40 -27.18 -15.46
N TRP A 9 39.79 -27.07 -14.28
CA TRP A 9 39.11 -25.86 -13.83
C TRP A 9 40.15 -24.81 -13.43
N ARG A 10 40.09 -23.62 -14.04
CA ARG A 10 40.81 -22.43 -13.60
C ARG A 10 39.79 -21.46 -13.00
N SER A 11 39.86 -21.26 -11.68
CA SER A 11 39.13 -20.22 -10.97
C SER A 11 39.77 -18.86 -11.21
N PRO A 12 39.03 -17.80 -11.55
CA PRO A 12 39.55 -16.44 -11.49
C PRO A 12 39.52 -15.94 -10.04
N SER A 13 40.69 -15.54 -9.55
CA SER A 13 40.88 -14.86 -8.27
C SER A 13 40.31 -13.43 -8.32
N LEU A 14 39.21 -13.19 -7.62
CA LEU A 14 38.71 -11.86 -7.30
C LEU A 14 39.63 -11.20 -6.25
N GLY A 15 40.27 -10.10 -6.63
CA GLY A 15 40.98 -9.22 -5.71
C GLY A 15 40.00 -8.36 -4.92
N TRP A 16 39.93 -8.58 -3.62
CA TRP A 16 39.20 -7.74 -2.68
C TRP A 16 40.07 -6.55 -2.27
N LEU A 17 39.65 -5.34 -2.60
CA LEU A 17 40.18 -4.11 -2.00
C LEU A 17 39.25 -3.71 -0.84
N PHE A 18 39.73 -3.95 0.38
CA PHE A 18 39.15 -3.41 1.60
C PHE A 18 39.50 -1.93 1.72
N ALA A 19 38.49 -1.07 1.81
CA ALA A 19 38.60 0.28 2.34
C ALA A 19 37.62 0.42 3.51
N LEU A 20 38.16 0.71 4.69
CA LEU A 20 37.44 0.96 5.95
C LEU A 20 38.17 2.13 6.67
N PRO A 21 37.56 2.80 7.65
CA PRO A 21 37.01 4.15 7.46
C PRO A 21 37.68 5.19 8.37
N LEU A 22 37.34 6.47 8.18
CA LEU A 22 37.74 7.56 9.08
C LEU A 22 36.64 8.63 9.18
N GLY A 23 36.26 8.97 10.42
CA GLY A 23 35.40 10.11 10.79
C GLY A 23 34.35 9.71 11.82
N ILE A 24 34.65 9.66 13.12
CA ILE A 24 34.68 10.75 14.12
C ILE A 24 33.31 11.36 14.43
N ALA A 25 32.90 11.06 15.66
CA ALA A 25 31.82 11.53 16.53
C ALA A 25 31.25 12.95 16.35
N THR A 26 29.96 13.09 16.70
CA THR A 26 29.52 14.09 17.69
C THR A 26 28.32 13.56 18.49
N VAL A 27 28.44 13.67 19.81
CA VAL A 27 27.41 13.42 20.82
C VAL A 27 26.58 14.70 20.94
N GLY A 28 25.28 14.62 20.65
CA GLY A 28 24.30 15.67 20.91
C GLY A 28 23.37 15.24 22.03
N CYS A 29 23.41 15.95 23.15
CA CYS A 29 22.57 15.75 24.33
C CYS A 29 21.50 16.86 24.37
N GLY A 30 20.25 16.53 24.68
CA GLY A 30 19.15 17.47 24.92
C GLY A 30 17.89 17.06 24.12
N THR A 31 16.69 16.97 24.66
CA THR A 31 16.09 17.66 25.81
C THR A 31 14.94 16.80 26.36
N THR A 32 14.73 16.86 27.68
CA THR A 32 13.59 16.29 28.40
C THR A 32 12.30 17.01 28.01
N ALA A 33 11.30 16.24 27.57
CA ALA A 33 9.94 16.70 27.39
C ALA A 33 9.26 16.97 28.76
N PRO A 34 8.48 18.05 28.92
CA PRO A 34 7.66 18.25 30.10
C PRO A 34 6.47 17.26 30.12
N PRO A 35 5.99 16.83 31.29
CA PRO A 35 4.84 15.94 31.38
C PRO A 35 3.56 16.65 30.91
N ALA A 36 2.73 15.89 30.18
CA ALA A 36 1.41 16.28 29.73
C ALA A 36 0.53 16.73 30.91
N GLU A 37 0.02 17.96 30.83
CA GLU A 37 -1.02 18.45 31.73
C GLU A 37 -2.31 17.65 31.50
N ARG A 38 -2.86 17.12 32.59
CA ARG A 38 -4.18 16.49 32.60
C ARG A 38 -5.23 17.59 32.51
N ASP A 39 -6.03 17.55 31.44
CA ASP A 39 -7.26 18.33 31.33
C ASP A 39 -8.22 17.97 32.47
N ALA A 40 -8.31 18.87 33.46
CA ALA A 40 -9.38 18.86 34.43
C ALA A 40 -10.68 19.29 33.73
N SER A 41 -11.52 18.31 33.41
CA SER A 41 -12.91 18.52 33.03
C SER A 41 -13.68 19.01 34.27
N MET A 42 -13.67 20.33 34.46
CA MET A 42 -14.59 20.99 35.39
C MET A 42 -15.98 21.02 34.75
N SER A 43 -16.84 20.10 35.17
CA SER A 43 -18.29 20.17 34.96
C SER A 43 -18.82 21.41 35.65
N ALA A 44 -19.01 22.48 34.87
CA ALA A 44 -19.78 23.65 35.28
C ALA A 44 -21.27 23.27 35.27
N GLU A 45 -21.77 22.78 36.41
CA GLU A 45 -23.19 22.78 36.68
C GLU A 45 -23.45 23.56 37.97
N ASP A 46 -24.50 24.36 37.90
CA ASP A 46 -25.19 25.00 39.02
C ASP A 46 -24.68 26.36 39.52
N ALA A 47 -24.88 27.38 38.66
CA ALA A 47 -25.09 28.75 39.13
C ALA A 47 -26.59 29.09 39.02
N GLY A 48 -27.20 29.41 40.16
CA GLY A 48 -28.33 30.33 40.20
C GLY A 48 -29.64 29.77 40.74
N ARG A 49 -29.71 29.58 42.06
CA ARG A 49 -30.99 29.68 42.77
C ARG A 49 -30.89 30.68 43.92
N GLU A 50 -31.09 31.94 43.58
CA GLU A 50 -31.40 33.01 44.54
C GLU A 50 -32.84 32.84 45.04
N ASP A 51 -33.06 31.89 45.95
CA ASP A 51 -34.29 31.84 46.75
C ASP A 51 -33.98 32.31 48.16
N GLY A 52 -34.49 33.52 48.46
CA GLY A 52 -34.75 34.14 49.76
C GLY A 52 -34.05 33.60 51.00
N ALA A 53 -33.30 34.50 51.66
CA ALA A 53 -32.73 34.37 53.00
C ALA A 53 -33.72 33.79 54.04
N VAL A 54 -33.78 32.47 54.09
CA VAL A 54 -34.17 31.70 55.27
C VAL A 54 -32.92 31.68 56.15
N GLY A 55 -33.02 32.13 57.40
CA GLY A 55 -31.87 32.24 58.30
C GLY A 55 -31.07 30.94 58.34
N CYS A 56 -29.83 30.99 57.83
CA CYS A 56 -28.93 29.85 57.86
C CYS A 56 -28.56 29.57 59.31
N VAL A 57 -28.77 28.34 59.77
CA VAL A 57 -28.42 27.90 61.11
C VAL A 57 -27.07 27.19 60.99
N PRO A 58 -25.99 27.74 61.62
CA PRO A 58 -24.67 27.14 61.58
C PRO A 58 -24.71 25.70 62.08
N HIS A 59 -24.09 24.78 61.34
CA HIS A 59 -23.84 23.44 61.88
C HIS A 59 -22.71 23.51 62.91
N PRO A 60 -22.95 23.10 64.17
CA PRO A 60 -21.88 22.95 65.14
C PRO A 60 -21.00 21.76 64.73
N CYS A 61 -19.75 21.76 65.17
CA CYS A 61 -18.84 20.62 64.99
C CYS A 61 -19.49 19.31 65.45
N ASP A 62 -19.50 18.30 64.59
CA ASP A 62 -19.81 16.93 64.98
C ASP A 62 -18.61 16.33 65.74
N VAL A 63 -18.82 15.23 66.47
CA VAL A 63 -17.78 14.53 67.23
C VAL A 63 -16.68 13.93 66.35
N THR A 64 -16.87 13.91 65.03
CA THR A 64 -15.87 13.49 64.03
C THR A 64 -15.14 14.66 63.38
N ASP A 65 -15.61 15.90 63.57
CA ASP A 65 -15.01 17.07 62.95
C ASP A 65 -13.83 17.55 63.79
N CYS A 66 -12.75 17.89 63.11
CA CYS A 66 -11.56 18.48 63.70
C CYS A 66 -10.85 19.34 62.66
N GLY A 67 -10.06 20.31 63.09
CA GLY A 67 -9.52 21.37 62.23
C GLY A 67 -10.55 22.45 61.92
N THR A 68 -10.31 23.23 60.87
CA THR A 68 -11.25 24.26 60.40
C THR A 68 -12.17 23.70 59.33
N THR A 69 -13.48 23.80 59.55
CA THR A 69 -14.51 23.39 58.59
C THR A 69 -15.47 24.55 58.30
N ASP A 70 -16.31 24.43 57.28
CA ASP A 70 -17.36 25.40 56.96
C ASP A 70 -18.62 25.09 57.76
N ASP A 71 -19.28 26.11 58.32
CA ASP A 71 -20.49 25.95 59.13
C ASP A 71 -21.77 25.75 58.30
N GLY A 72 -21.66 25.65 56.97
CA GLY A 72 -22.76 25.56 56.02
C GLY A 72 -23.42 26.92 55.73
N CYS A 73 -22.95 27.99 56.38
CA CYS A 73 -23.45 29.36 56.27
C CYS A 73 -22.37 30.34 55.79
N GLY A 74 -21.22 29.82 55.34
CA GLY A 74 -20.12 30.61 54.79
C GLY A 74 -19.19 31.21 55.85
N ALA A 75 -19.31 30.81 57.12
CA ALA A 75 -18.30 31.08 58.14
C ALA A 75 -17.52 29.81 58.44
N SER A 76 -16.21 29.94 58.71
CA SER A 76 -15.40 28.80 59.12
C SER A 76 -15.40 28.66 60.64
N ILE A 77 -15.63 27.44 61.14
CA ILE A 77 -15.58 27.08 62.55
C ILE A 77 -14.36 26.18 62.82
N ASP A 78 -13.66 26.45 63.91
CA ASP A 78 -12.52 25.65 64.39
C ASP A 78 -13.03 24.58 65.37
N CYS A 79 -12.97 23.31 64.93
CA CYS A 79 -13.41 22.14 65.69
C CYS A 79 -12.28 21.55 66.56
N GLY A 80 -11.19 22.27 66.75
CA GLY A 80 -10.05 21.87 67.58
C GLY A 80 -9.06 20.97 66.83
N GLU A 81 -7.90 20.69 67.43
CA GLU A 81 -6.87 19.89 66.78
C GLU A 81 -7.33 18.45 66.53
N CYS A 82 -7.20 18.00 65.28
CA CYS A 82 -7.37 16.59 64.92
C CYS A 82 -6.37 15.74 65.70
N ARG A 83 -6.87 14.91 66.61
CA ARG A 83 -6.08 13.80 67.15
C ARG A 83 -5.99 12.72 66.08
N CYS A 84 -5.06 12.92 65.16
CA CYS A 84 -4.73 11.93 64.16
C CYS A 84 -3.64 11.01 64.72
N GLU A 85 -3.91 9.70 64.69
CA GLU A 85 -2.94 8.69 65.06
C GLU A 85 -2.33 8.15 63.75
N PRO A 86 -1.04 8.45 63.46
CA PRO A 86 -0.45 8.13 62.19
C PRO A 86 -0.47 6.61 61.95
N GLN A 87 -0.82 6.22 60.73
CA GLN A 87 -0.79 4.82 60.34
C GLN A 87 0.62 4.26 60.48
N ALA A 88 0.73 3.03 60.99
CA ALA A 88 1.98 2.28 60.95
C ALA A 88 2.15 1.60 59.58
N CYS A 89 3.40 1.31 59.21
CA CYS A 89 3.74 0.71 57.91
C CYS A 89 3.06 -0.64 57.64
N GLY A 90 2.81 -1.44 58.68
CA GLY A 90 2.37 -2.82 58.52
C GLY A 90 3.36 -3.60 57.64
N ASP A 91 2.85 -4.35 56.66
CA ASP A 91 3.65 -5.12 55.69
C ASP A 91 3.96 -4.33 54.40
N ARG A 92 3.72 -3.01 54.39
CA ARG A 92 3.99 -2.14 53.25
C ARG A 92 5.42 -1.63 53.30
N CYS A 93 5.93 -1.24 52.13
CA CYS A 93 7.28 -0.70 51.92
C CYS A 93 7.21 0.44 50.87
N GLY A 94 8.11 1.41 50.94
CA GLY A 94 8.06 2.66 50.19
C GLY A 94 7.49 3.83 51.01
N PHE A 95 7.15 4.92 50.35
CA PHE A 95 6.59 6.12 50.99
C PHE A 95 5.06 6.13 50.91
N TYR A 96 4.39 6.34 52.04
CA TYR A 96 2.92 6.41 52.13
C TYR A 96 2.49 7.64 52.91
N ASP A 97 1.26 8.09 52.67
CA ASP A 97 0.61 9.06 53.56
C ASP A 97 0.29 8.39 54.91
N ASP A 98 0.59 9.07 56.02
CA ASP A 98 0.31 8.55 57.36
C ASP A 98 -1.15 8.73 57.81
N GLY A 99 -2.00 9.32 56.96
CA GLY A 99 -3.39 9.67 57.23
C GLY A 99 -3.54 10.98 58.02
N CYS A 100 -2.44 11.62 58.38
CA CYS A 100 -2.34 12.81 59.23
C CYS A 100 -1.62 13.97 58.54
N GLY A 101 -1.41 13.88 57.23
CA GLY A 101 -0.69 14.88 56.44
C GLY A 101 0.84 14.76 56.52
N GLY A 102 1.36 13.69 57.11
CA GLY A 102 2.76 13.30 57.07
C GLY A 102 3.03 12.21 56.04
N VAL A 103 4.31 12.03 55.68
CA VAL A 103 4.77 10.93 54.83
C VAL A 103 5.52 9.92 55.70
N LEU A 104 5.05 8.68 55.69
CA LEU A 104 5.65 7.53 56.34
C LEU A 104 6.63 6.84 55.39
N ASP A 105 7.89 6.74 55.79
CA ASP A 105 8.91 5.94 55.11
C ASP A 105 8.92 4.51 55.67
N CYS A 106 8.41 3.57 54.87
CA CYS A 106 8.32 2.16 55.22
C CYS A 106 9.51 1.32 54.72
N GLY A 107 10.63 1.97 54.38
CA GLY A 107 11.84 1.33 53.89
C GLY A 107 11.68 0.81 52.47
N THR A 108 12.78 0.28 51.92
CA THR A 108 12.81 -0.19 50.53
C THR A 108 12.03 -1.50 50.39
N CYS A 109 11.18 -1.59 49.36
CA CYS A 109 10.52 -2.84 49.04
C CYS A 109 11.53 -3.91 48.63
N PRO A 110 11.39 -5.17 49.12
CA PRO A 110 12.13 -6.28 48.54
C PRO A 110 11.73 -6.38 47.07
N CYS A 111 12.66 -6.05 46.18
CA CYS A 111 12.44 -6.13 44.76
C CYS A 111 12.53 -7.60 44.33
N VAL A 112 11.48 -8.11 43.70
CA VAL A 112 11.49 -9.46 43.16
C VAL A 112 11.94 -9.37 41.70
N PRO A 113 13.15 -9.83 41.37
CA PRO A 113 13.69 -9.69 40.03
C PRO A 113 12.83 -10.46 39.02
N GLN A 114 12.52 -9.82 37.89
CA GLN A 114 11.81 -10.49 36.81
C GLN A 114 12.69 -11.58 36.21
N THR A 115 12.07 -12.68 35.77
CA THR A 115 12.77 -13.76 35.05
C THR A 115 12.68 -13.51 33.54
N CYS A 116 13.55 -14.15 32.75
CA CYS A 116 13.46 -14.09 31.29
C CYS A 116 12.11 -14.54 30.74
N ALA A 117 11.41 -15.47 31.41
CA ALA A 117 10.07 -15.88 31.04
C ALA A 117 9.02 -14.76 31.25
N ALA A 118 9.24 -13.86 32.20
CA ALA A 118 8.36 -12.74 32.48
C ALA A 118 8.69 -11.50 31.62
N LEU A 119 9.95 -11.28 31.27
CA LEU A 119 10.39 -10.17 30.43
C LEU A 119 10.15 -10.42 28.93
N GLY A 120 10.26 -11.67 28.48
CA GLY A 120 10.28 -12.02 27.06
C GLY A 120 11.60 -11.66 26.37
N GLY A 121 11.83 -12.24 25.20
CA GLY A 121 13.01 -11.97 24.36
C GLY A 121 14.29 -12.70 24.78
N CYS A 122 15.41 -12.20 24.28
CA CYS A 122 16.77 -12.76 24.38
C CYS A 122 17.79 -11.65 24.71
N GLY A 123 19.04 -12.03 25.03
CA GLY A 123 20.14 -11.12 25.35
C GLY A 123 20.13 -10.57 26.78
N GLU A 124 20.96 -9.56 27.05
CA GLU A 124 21.02 -8.86 28.33
C GLU A 124 19.79 -7.96 28.54
N ARG A 125 19.08 -8.13 29.66
CA ARG A 125 17.85 -7.39 30.01
C ARG A 125 17.88 -6.93 31.46
N ASP A 126 17.25 -5.79 31.76
CA ASP A 126 17.06 -5.29 33.13
C ASP A 126 15.96 -6.11 33.83
N ASP A 127 16.22 -6.57 35.06
CA ASP A 127 15.27 -7.39 35.84
C ASP A 127 14.22 -6.58 36.61
N GLY A 128 14.17 -5.26 36.43
CA GLY A 128 13.31 -4.34 37.15
C GLY A 128 13.77 -4.03 38.57
N CYS A 129 14.87 -4.65 39.02
CA CYS A 129 15.46 -4.53 40.35
C CYS A 129 16.89 -3.98 40.29
N GLY A 130 17.33 -3.51 39.12
CA GLY A 130 18.63 -2.91 38.90
C GLY A 130 19.75 -3.92 38.66
N ALA A 131 19.44 -5.21 38.46
CA ALA A 131 20.39 -6.16 37.92
C ALA A 131 20.08 -6.44 36.44
N THR A 132 21.12 -6.85 35.72
CA THR A 132 20.99 -7.30 34.33
C THR A 132 21.04 -8.82 34.29
N ILE A 133 20.09 -9.46 33.63
CA ILE A 133 20.03 -10.91 33.41
C ILE A 133 20.28 -11.23 31.93
N ASP A 134 20.98 -12.32 31.66
CA ASP A 134 21.20 -12.83 30.30
C ASP A 134 20.13 -13.88 29.96
N CYS A 135 19.26 -13.55 29.00
CA CYS A 135 18.18 -14.41 28.52
C CYS A 135 18.59 -15.34 27.37
N GLY A 136 19.90 -15.55 27.20
CA GLY A 136 20.47 -16.43 26.20
C GLY A 136 20.70 -15.71 24.87
N PRO A 137 21.40 -16.38 23.93
CA PRO A 137 21.71 -15.80 22.64
C PRO A 137 20.42 -15.50 21.88
N CYS A 138 20.34 -14.29 21.32
CA CYS A 138 19.30 -14.00 20.35
C CYS A 138 19.47 -14.86 19.10
N PRO A 139 18.37 -15.35 18.50
CA PRO A 139 18.41 -15.80 17.11
C PRO A 139 19.08 -14.70 16.29
N VAL A 140 19.84 -15.08 15.27
CA VAL A 140 20.42 -14.09 14.35
C VAL A 140 19.25 -13.32 13.77
N CYS A 141 19.09 -12.06 14.18
CA CYS A 141 18.02 -11.21 13.67
C CYS A 141 18.22 -11.15 12.16
N GLU A 142 17.27 -11.69 11.39
CA GLU A 142 17.29 -11.49 9.94
C GLU A 142 17.24 -9.97 9.74
N SER A 143 18.31 -9.38 9.22
CA SER A 143 18.39 -7.93 8.97
C SER A 143 17.45 -7.48 7.84
N TYR A 144 16.63 -8.39 7.32
CA TYR A 144 15.70 -8.16 6.22
C TYR A 144 14.30 -8.01 6.79
N THR A 145 13.93 -6.75 7.08
CA THR A 145 12.57 -6.33 7.45
C THR A 145 11.50 -6.97 6.55
N ASP A 146 11.75 -7.01 5.23
CA ASP A 146 10.81 -7.54 4.24
C ASP A 146 10.46 -9.03 4.46
N LEU A 147 11.49 -9.84 4.76
CA LEU A 147 11.33 -11.28 5.00
C LEU A 147 10.58 -11.55 6.32
N TYR A 148 10.87 -10.74 7.33
CA TYR A 148 10.19 -10.83 8.62
C TYR A 148 8.70 -10.48 8.48
N CYS A 149 8.38 -9.32 7.89
CA CYS A 149 7.01 -8.86 7.66
C CYS A 149 6.18 -9.87 6.86
N ALA A 150 6.74 -10.42 5.77
CA ALA A 150 6.07 -11.45 4.98
C ALA A 150 5.83 -12.75 5.79
N ARG A 151 6.76 -13.15 6.66
CA ARG A 151 6.64 -14.36 7.50
C ARG A 151 5.66 -14.16 8.65
N SER A 152 5.60 -12.97 9.24
CA SER A 152 4.68 -12.62 10.32
C SER A 152 3.26 -12.34 9.83
N GLY A 153 3.05 -12.25 8.51
CA GLY A 153 1.76 -11.90 7.92
C GLY A 153 1.39 -10.42 8.13
N VAL A 154 2.36 -9.59 8.48
CA VAL A 154 2.22 -8.15 8.67
C VAL A 154 2.66 -7.47 7.38
N TYR A 155 1.72 -6.91 6.62
CA TYR A 155 2.01 -6.31 5.31
C TYR A 155 2.13 -4.79 5.36
N CYS A 156 1.83 -4.18 6.51
CA CYS A 156 1.94 -2.76 6.77
C CYS A 156 1.98 -2.45 8.27
N GLY A 157 2.40 -1.23 8.62
CA GLY A 157 2.48 -0.77 10.02
C GLY A 157 3.73 -1.29 10.73
N THR A 158 3.77 -1.12 12.06
CA THR A 158 4.93 -1.54 12.86
C THR A 158 4.68 -2.88 13.54
N THR A 159 5.71 -3.73 13.56
CA THR A 159 5.75 -5.00 14.30
C THR A 159 7.03 -5.07 15.10
N ILE A 160 7.04 -5.82 16.19
CA ILE A 160 8.26 -6.07 16.96
C ILE A 160 8.84 -7.38 16.44
N ASP A 161 10.10 -7.37 16.00
CA ASP A 161 10.77 -8.59 15.56
C ASP A 161 11.10 -9.53 16.72
N GLU A 162 11.59 -10.74 16.39
CA GLU A 162 12.00 -11.73 17.39
C GLU A 162 13.17 -11.27 18.29
N CYS A 163 13.81 -10.15 17.97
CA CYS A 163 14.85 -9.51 18.76
C CYS A 163 14.33 -8.36 19.64
N GLY A 164 13.04 -8.03 19.53
CA GLY A 164 12.44 -6.92 20.26
C GLY A 164 12.64 -5.56 19.59
N GLU A 165 13.12 -5.52 18.34
CA GLU A 165 13.25 -4.28 17.58
C GLU A 165 11.96 -3.97 16.83
N GLU A 166 11.52 -2.71 16.89
CA GLU A 166 10.41 -2.24 16.07
C GLU A 166 10.83 -2.21 14.59
N ARG A 167 10.06 -2.90 13.76
CA ARG A 167 10.21 -3.02 12.31
C ARG A 167 9.00 -2.38 11.65
N ASP A 168 9.28 -1.46 10.74
CA ASP A 168 8.24 -0.79 9.95
C ASP A 168 8.01 -1.53 8.63
N CYS A 169 6.89 -2.22 8.52
CA CYS A 169 6.51 -3.07 7.39
C CYS A 169 5.91 -2.27 6.21
N VAL A 170 6.32 -1.02 5.98
CA VAL A 170 5.69 -0.09 5.01
C VAL A 170 5.67 -0.58 3.56
N ARG A 171 6.46 -1.59 3.20
CA ARG A 171 6.51 -2.04 1.80
C ARG A 171 5.26 -2.81 1.42
N GLY A 172 4.41 -2.16 0.62
CA GLY A 172 3.27 -2.80 -0.04
C GLY A 172 1.96 -2.01 0.02
N CYS A 173 1.90 -0.94 0.81
CA CYS A 173 0.72 -0.10 0.99
C CYS A 173 0.87 1.29 0.34
N GLU A 174 1.76 1.47 -0.65
CA GLU A 174 2.07 2.81 -1.19
C GLU A 174 0.86 3.53 -1.81
N ARG A 175 -0.16 2.77 -2.24
CA ARG A 175 -1.46 3.29 -2.73
C ARG A 175 -2.64 2.89 -1.85
N GLY A 176 -2.38 2.48 -0.61
CA GLY A 176 -3.39 1.98 0.32
C GLY A 176 -3.27 2.60 1.71
N THR A 177 -4.18 2.18 2.58
CA THR A 177 -4.14 2.46 4.01
C THR A 177 -3.89 1.15 4.76
N CYS A 178 -3.12 1.21 5.84
CA CYS A 178 -2.90 0.05 6.69
C CYS A 178 -4.12 -0.16 7.59
N SER A 179 -4.74 -1.34 7.54
CA SER A 179 -5.86 -1.70 8.41
C SER A 179 -5.40 -1.89 9.85
N ALA A 180 -6.35 -1.93 10.79
CA ALA A 180 -6.06 -2.25 12.20
C ALA A 180 -5.48 -3.67 12.35
N GLU A 181 -5.82 -4.57 11.43
CA GLU A 181 -5.32 -5.94 11.31
C GLU A 181 -3.98 -6.02 10.57
N GLN A 182 -3.33 -4.88 10.29
CA GLN A 182 -2.03 -4.81 9.60
C GLN A 182 -2.06 -5.40 8.17
N THR A 183 -3.22 -5.29 7.51
CA THR A 183 -3.40 -5.63 6.10
C THR A 183 -3.49 -4.38 5.24
N CYS A 184 -3.02 -4.46 3.99
CA CYS A 184 -3.15 -3.34 3.06
C CYS A 184 -4.57 -3.24 2.53
N VAL A 185 -5.25 -2.13 2.82
CA VAL A 185 -6.51 -1.76 2.18
C VAL A 185 -6.18 -0.83 1.03
N CYS A 186 -6.25 -1.33 -0.18
CA CYS A 186 -5.93 -0.54 -1.37
C CYS A 186 -7.05 0.45 -1.67
N ALA A 187 -6.69 1.62 -2.18
CA ALA A 187 -7.69 2.52 -2.71
C ALA A 187 -8.38 1.84 -3.90
N ILE A 188 -9.72 1.84 -3.89
CA ILE A 188 -10.54 1.45 -5.03
C ILE A 188 -10.08 2.31 -6.21
N ASP A 189 -9.58 1.67 -7.26
CA ASP A 189 -9.11 2.38 -8.44
C ASP A 189 -10.26 2.60 -9.44
N PRO A 190 -10.08 3.40 -10.50
CA PRO A 190 -11.14 3.69 -11.47
C PRO A 190 -11.61 2.50 -12.30
N THR A 191 -10.93 1.36 -12.22
CA THR A 191 -11.23 0.10 -12.90
C THR A 191 -12.26 -0.70 -12.11
N GLU A 192 -12.39 -0.47 -10.81
CA GLU A 192 -13.30 -1.19 -9.92
C GLU A 192 -14.78 -0.77 -10.07
N PRO A 193 -15.75 -1.71 -10.06
CA PRO A 193 -15.65 -3.17 -9.84
C PRO A 193 -15.51 -3.98 -11.14
N GLY A 194 -14.61 -3.58 -12.04
CA GLY A 194 -14.33 -4.26 -13.31
C GLY A 194 -13.48 -5.52 -13.17
N ASP A 195 -13.41 -6.06 -11.95
CA ASP A 195 -12.45 -7.04 -11.44
C ASP A 195 -12.80 -8.50 -11.80
N ASP A 196 -14.08 -8.84 -11.96
CA ASP A 196 -14.46 -10.28 -12.03
C ASP A 196 -14.87 -10.80 -13.42
N ALA A 197 -15.17 -9.92 -14.37
CA ALA A 197 -15.77 -10.36 -15.62
C ALA A 197 -15.45 -9.47 -16.82
N LEU A 198 -15.38 -10.13 -17.97
CA LEU A 198 -15.28 -9.49 -19.28
C LEU A 198 -16.33 -8.38 -19.50
N SER A 199 -17.53 -8.53 -18.94
CA SER A 199 -18.60 -7.53 -19.04
C SER A 199 -18.31 -6.23 -18.29
N GLY A 200 -17.41 -6.26 -17.30
CA GLY A 200 -16.95 -5.10 -16.54
C GLY A 200 -15.71 -4.44 -17.12
N ALA A 201 -15.19 -4.91 -18.26
CA ALA A 201 -13.98 -4.38 -18.86
C ALA A 201 -14.09 -2.88 -19.13
N VAL A 202 -13.13 -2.11 -18.63
CA VAL A 202 -13.04 -0.66 -18.83
C VAL A 202 -12.79 -0.37 -20.31
N ASP A 203 -13.70 0.39 -20.91
CA ASP A 203 -13.60 0.79 -22.31
C ASP A 203 -12.59 1.94 -22.47
N LEU A 204 -11.50 1.68 -23.17
CA LEU A 204 -10.46 2.67 -23.48
C LEU A 204 -10.74 3.43 -24.77
N GLY A 205 -11.85 3.15 -25.46
CA GLY A 205 -12.29 3.84 -26.66
C GLY A 205 -11.96 3.11 -27.95
N ARG A 206 -11.85 3.88 -29.03
CA ARG A 206 -11.66 3.38 -30.40
C ARG A 206 -10.43 3.99 -31.03
N PHE A 207 -9.75 3.19 -31.85
CA PHE A 207 -8.42 3.49 -32.35
C PHE A 207 -8.32 3.15 -33.83
N ARG A 208 -7.45 3.85 -34.57
CA ARG A 208 -7.11 3.54 -35.96
C ARG A 208 -5.64 3.13 -36.07
N ASP A 209 -5.34 2.18 -36.93
CA ASP A 209 -3.98 1.65 -37.13
C ASP A 209 -3.13 2.42 -38.18
N ASP A 210 -3.66 3.50 -38.76
CA ASP A 210 -3.02 4.28 -39.83
C ASP A 210 -1.91 5.24 -39.36
N ALA A 211 -1.76 5.43 -38.06
CA ALA A 211 -0.73 6.31 -37.50
C ALA A 211 -0.08 5.68 -36.26
N HIS A 212 1.25 5.86 -36.14
CA HIS A 212 2.02 5.48 -34.94
C HIS A 212 1.50 6.28 -33.76
N HIS A 213 0.52 5.72 -33.06
CA HIS A 213 -0.10 6.36 -31.92
C HIS A 213 0.34 5.64 -30.65
N CYS A 214 0.89 6.44 -29.75
CA CYS A 214 1.31 6.05 -28.42
C CYS A 214 0.22 6.40 -27.42
N PHE A 215 -0.22 5.43 -26.64
CA PHE A 215 -1.18 5.65 -25.57
C PHE A 215 -0.63 5.13 -24.26
N ALA A 216 -0.47 6.03 -23.29
CA ALA A 216 -0.32 5.67 -21.90
C ALA A 216 -1.71 5.78 -21.28
N TRP A 217 -2.31 4.65 -20.91
CA TRP A 217 -3.64 4.63 -20.32
C TRP A 217 -3.66 3.91 -18.97
N ALA A 218 -4.62 4.36 -18.17
CA ALA A 218 -5.08 3.81 -16.90
C ALA A 218 -3.96 3.50 -15.88
N PRO A 219 -3.67 4.41 -14.94
CA PRO A 219 -3.06 3.97 -13.70
C PRO A 219 -4.04 3.02 -13.01
N GLY A 220 -3.68 1.74 -12.95
CA GLY A 220 -4.39 0.72 -12.19
C GLY A 220 -3.65 0.39 -10.90
N THR A 221 -4.34 -0.29 -10.00
CA THR A 221 -3.86 -0.78 -8.71
C THR A 221 -4.48 -2.15 -8.45
N LEU A 222 -3.68 -3.20 -8.57
CA LEU A 222 -4.10 -4.54 -8.16
C LEU A 222 -4.13 -4.59 -6.63
N ALA A 223 -5.32 -4.61 -6.05
CA ALA A 223 -5.62 -4.59 -4.62
C ALA A 223 -5.20 -5.88 -3.90
N GLY A 224 -5.07 -6.98 -4.62
CA GLY A 224 -4.74 -8.28 -4.05
C GLY A 224 -4.28 -9.31 -5.08
N PRO A 225 -3.99 -10.54 -4.63
CA PRO A 225 -3.54 -11.62 -5.52
C PRO A 225 -4.64 -12.14 -6.45
N ASP A 226 -5.90 -11.97 -6.05
CA ASP A 226 -7.07 -12.39 -6.81
C ASP A 226 -7.69 -11.22 -7.60
N ASP A 227 -7.12 -10.03 -7.50
CA ASP A 227 -7.58 -8.86 -8.25
C ASP A 227 -7.16 -8.96 -9.73
N VAL A 228 -8.10 -8.64 -10.62
CA VAL A 228 -8.02 -8.85 -12.06
C VAL A 228 -8.67 -7.68 -12.80
N ASP A 229 -7.85 -6.78 -13.31
CA ASP A 229 -8.37 -5.66 -14.09
C ASP A 229 -8.62 -6.04 -15.56
N TRP A 230 -9.85 -5.81 -16.03
CA TRP A 230 -10.20 -5.96 -17.44
C TRP A 230 -10.27 -4.61 -18.16
N TYR A 231 -9.67 -4.56 -19.34
CA TYR A 231 -9.78 -3.45 -20.28
C TYR A 231 -10.26 -3.95 -21.63
N ARG A 232 -10.95 -3.08 -22.37
CA ARG A 232 -11.29 -3.31 -23.76
C ARG A 232 -11.09 -2.06 -24.60
N PHE A 233 -10.83 -2.24 -25.87
CA PHE A 233 -10.86 -1.16 -26.83
C PHE A 233 -11.10 -1.68 -28.24
N HIS A 234 -11.57 -0.81 -29.12
CA HIS A 234 -11.80 -1.13 -30.51
C HIS A 234 -10.65 -0.64 -31.38
N VAL A 235 -10.16 -1.49 -32.27
CA VAL A 235 -9.18 -1.12 -33.30
C VAL A 235 -9.86 -1.19 -34.65
N ARG A 236 -9.71 -0.13 -35.43
CA ARG A 236 -10.15 -0.04 -36.81
C ARG A 236 -8.96 -0.16 -37.73
N ASP A 237 -9.06 -1.10 -38.65
CA ASP A 237 -8.18 -1.19 -39.81
C ASP A 237 -8.49 -0.02 -40.76
N ALA A 238 -7.48 0.84 -40.95
CA ALA A 238 -7.54 2.04 -41.74
C ALA A 238 -6.82 1.89 -43.09
N PHE A 239 -7.00 0.74 -43.76
CA PHE A 239 -6.73 0.40 -45.18
C PHE A 239 -5.61 -0.64 -45.41
N SER A 240 -5.71 -1.28 -46.59
CA SER A 240 -5.07 -2.50 -47.15
C SER A 240 -3.55 -2.77 -47.03
N LEU A 241 -2.78 -2.12 -46.16
CA LEU A 241 -1.32 -2.29 -46.10
C LEU A 241 -0.75 -2.78 -44.78
N GLY A 242 -1.57 -3.06 -43.76
CA GLY A 242 -1.02 -3.67 -42.55
C GLY A 242 -2.08 -4.16 -41.60
N ASN A 243 -1.76 -5.27 -40.95
CA ASN A 243 -2.49 -5.79 -39.82
C ASN A 243 -2.19 -4.93 -38.59
N PRO A 244 -3.18 -4.66 -37.71
CA PRO A 244 -2.92 -3.95 -36.48
C PRO A 244 -1.89 -4.69 -35.64
N SER A 245 -0.82 -3.98 -35.29
CA SER A 245 0.21 -4.49 -34.39
C SER A 245 0.12 -3.75 -33.08
N ILE A 246 -0.26 -4.44 -32.02
CA ILE A 246 -0.48 -3.84 -30.71
C ILE A 246 0.65 -4.27 -29.79
N ASN A 247 1.44 -3.32 -29.31
CA ASN A 247 2.44 -3.54 -28.28
C ASN A 247 1.88 -3.16 -26.92
N PHE A 248 2.10 -4.01 -25.93
CA PHE A 248 1.77 -3.72 -24.53
C PHE A 248 3.05 -3.47 -23.75
N GLY A 249 3.03 -2.55 -22.78
CA GLY A 249 4.17 -2.28 -21.90
C GLY A 249 3.73 -1.95 -20.48
N LYS A 250 4.59 -2.29 -19.52
CA LYS A 250 4.52 -1.78 -18.15
C LYS A 250 5.52 -0.63 -18.03
N ASP A 251 5.03 0.58 -17.77
CA ASP A 251 5.91 1.73 -17.50
C ASP A 251 6.48 1.65 -16.07
N TRP A 252 7.73 2.09 -15.94
CA TRP A 252 8.58 2.03 -14.74
C TRP A 252 8.39 3.22 -13.81
N ALA A 253 7.41 4.09 -14.09
CA ALA A 253 7.18 5.36 -13.40
C ALA A 253 6.68 5.24 -11.95
N ILE A 254 6.45 4.02 -11.43
CA ILE A 254 6.08 3.78 -10.03
C ILE A 254 7.27 3.11 -9.32
N GLY A 255 8.20 3.92 -8.80
CA GLY A 255 9.20 3.52 -7.80
C GLY A 255 10.18 2.38 -8.19
N TRP A 256 11.48 2.69 -8.21
CA TRP A 256 12.57 1.74 -8.53
C TRP A 256 12.63 0.48 -7.63
N SER A 257 11.89 0.42 -6.52
CA SER A 257 11.83 -0.70 -5.58
C SER A 257 10.82 -1.80 -5.93
N ASP A 258 9.90 -1.57 -6.87
CA ASP A 258 8.79 -2.50 -7.18
C ASP A 258 9.01 -3.35 -8.45
N VAL A 259 10.21 -3.29 -9.01
CA VAL A 259 10.59 -3.96 -10.26
C VAL A 259 10.50 -5.50 -10.20
N ASP A 260 10.46 -6.07 -9.00
CA ASP A 260 10.46 -7.53 -8.82
C ASP A 260 9.05 -8.13 -8.66
N ARG A 261 7.98 -7.32 -8.62
CA ARG A 261 6.61 -7.84 -8.41
C ARG A 261 5.98 -8.28 -9.73
N PRO A 262 5.74 -9.59 -9.91
CA PRO A 262 5.41 -10.07 -11.23
C PRO A 262 3.94 -9.87 -11.60
N VAL A 263 3.73 -9.24 -12.75
CA VAL A 263 2.40 -9.08 -13.35
C VAL A 263 2.23 -10.02 -14.53
N ARG A 264 0.99 -10.41 -14.78
CA ARG A 264 0.56 -11.13 -15.95
C ARG A 264 -0.40 -10.26 -16.75
N ILE A 265 -0.16 -10.19 -18.04
CA ILE A 265 -1.05 -9.53 -18.99
C ILE A 265 -1.48 -10.60 -19.98
N ASP A 266 -2.77 -10.91 -20.01
CA ASP A 266 -3.38 -11.74 -21.05
C ASP A 266 -4.12 -10.80 -22.03
N VAL A 267 -3.97 -11.02 -23.33
CA VAL A 267 -4.55 -10.17 -24.39
C VAL A 267 -5.32 -11.03 -25.36
N TRP A 268 -6.51 -10.62 -25.77
CA TRP A 268 -7.32 -11.29 -26.80
C TRP A 268 -7.73 -10.31 -27.88
N PHE A 269 -7.99 -10.83 -29.07
CA PHE A 269 -8.55 -10.07 -30.18
C PHE A 269 -9.85 -10.75 -30.66
N VAL A 270 -10.86 -9.95 -30.94
CA VAL A 270 -12.12 -10.43 -31.51
C VAL A 270 -12.44 -9.59 -32.72
N CYS A 271 -12.34 -10.20 -33.90
CA CYS A 271 -12.71 -9.57 -35.14
C CYS A 271 -14.17 -9.12 -35.16
N ASP A 272 -14.44 -7.94 -35.72
CA ASP A 272 -15.80 -7.50 -36.02
C ASP A 272 -16.44 -8.39 -37.10
N HIS A 273 -15.61 -8.85 -38.04
CA HIS A 273 -15.99 -9.66 -39.19
C HIS A 273 -14.96 -10.76 -39.46
N GLY A 274 -15.41 -11.91 -39.98
CA GLY A 274 -14.52 -13.04 -40.28
C GLY A 274 -14.16 -13.89 -39.07
N THR A 275 -13.13 -14.71 -39.21
CA THR A 275 -12.60 -15.56 -38.13
C THR A 275 -11.34 -14.95 -37.55
N ASP A 276 -11.20 -14.93 -36.23
CA ASP A 276 -9.96 -14.50 -35.59
C ASP A 276 -8.79 -15.45 -35.95
N GLU A 277 -7.83 -14.91 -36.69
CA GLU A 277 -6.57 -15.54 -37.09
C GLU A 277 -5.36 -14.82 -36.44
N SER A 278 -5.61 -14.02 -35.39
CA SER A 278 -4.57 -13.26 -34.72
C SER A 278 -3.48 -14.16 -34.14
N SER A 279 -2.26 -13.61 -34.07
CA SER A 279 -1.09 -14.34 -33.59
C SER A 279 -0.22 -13.50 -32.67
N CYS A 280 0.44 -14.18 -31.74
CA CYS A 280 1.35 -13.55 -30.79
C CYS A 280 2.77 -13.61 -31.35
N VAL A 281 3.37 -12.46 -31.61
CA VAL A 281 4.79 -12.33 -31.89
C VAL A 281 5.50 -12.15 -30.55
N ASP A 282 6.57 -12.89 -30.36
CA ASP A 282 7.41 -12.88 -29.15
C ASP A 282 6.79 -13.50 -27.88
N ALA A 283 5.58 -14.08 -27.97
CA ALA A 283 5.13 -14.99 -26.93
C ALA A 283 6.04 -16.23 -26.96
N LEU A 284 6.88 -16.37 -25.94
CA LEU A 284 7.62 -17.60 -25.64
C LEU A 284 6.64 -18.79 -25.70
N ASP A 285 7.14 -20.02 -25.95
CA ASP A 285 6.43 -21.32 -26.10
C ASP A 285 5.45 -21.73 -24.95
N ARG A 286 5.00 -20.78 -24.13
CA ARG A 286 4.01 -20.95 -23.07
C ARG A 286 2.62 -21.18 -23.68
N PRO A 287 1.78 -22.01 -23.02
CA PRO A 287 0.41 -22.22 -23.45
C PRO A 287 -0.35 -20.90 -23.47
N LEU A 288 -0.89 -20.58 -24.64
CA LEU A 288 -1.73 -19.40 -24.86
C LEU A 288 -2.93 -19.43 -23.90
N PRO A 289 -3.30 -18.28 -23.30
CA PRO A 289 -4.50 -18.18 -22.50
C PRO A 289 -5.69 -18.55 -23.37
N VAL A 290 -6.55 -19.41 -22.84
CA VAL A 290 -7.85 -19.71 -23.42
C VAL A 290 -8.89 -19.17 -22.46
N ASP A 291 -9.68 -18.23 -22.93
CA ASP A 291 -10.90 -17.78 -22.28
C ASP A 291 -12.09 -18.50 -22.92
N ALA A 292 -13.05 -18.95 -22.11
CA ALA A 292 -14.21 -19.69 -22.61
C ALA A 292 -15.14 -18.82 -23.47
N THR A 293 -15.10 -17.51 -23.30
CA THR A 293 -15.96 -16.52 -23.98
C THR A 293 -15.27 -15.95 -25.21
N ILE A 294 -13.99 -15.57 -25.07
CA ILE A 294 -13.24 -14.81 -26.09
C ILE A 294 -12.37 -15.71 -26.98
N GLY A 295 -12.01 -16.91 -26.50
CA GLY A 295 -11.17 -17.84 -27.23
C GLY A 295 -9.69 -17.72 -26.86
N ARG A 296 -8.80 -17.80 -27.85
CA ARG A 296 -7.35 -17.84 -27.63
C ARG A 296 -6.78 -16.43 -27.58
N GLY A 297 -5.86 -16.18 -26.67
CA GLY A 297 -5.16 -14.92 -26.55
C GLY A 297 -3.65 -15.07 -26.52
N CYS A 298 -2.95 -13.99 -26.22
CA CYS A 298 -1.52 -13.91 -25.92
C CYS A 298 -1.32 -13.75 -24.42
N ARG A 299 -0.26 -14.35 -23.86
CA ARG A 299 0.10 -14.17 -22.45
C ARG A 299 1.50 -13.62 -22.32
N LEU A 300 1.60 -12.63 -21.45
CA LEU A 300 2.83 -12.04 -20.95
C LEU A 300 2.92 -12.27 -19.46
N GLU A 301 4.10 -12.68 -19.00
CA GLU A 301 4.45 -12.74 -17.59
C GLU A 301 5.78 -12.05 -17.41
N SER A 302 5.89 -11.20 -16.40
CA SER A 302 7.09 -10.41 -16.14
C SER A 302 8.29 -11.20 -15.59
N ASP A 303 8.10 -12.49 -15.28
CA ASP A 303 9.12 -13.34 -14.68
C ASP A 303 10.22 -13.74 -15.67
N THR A 304 10.03 -13.42 -16.95
CA THR A 304 11.00 -13.65 -18.01
C THR A 304 12.04 -12.54 -18.02
N THR A 305 13.31 -12.92 -18.15
CA THR A 305 14.43 -11.98 -18.37
C THR A 305 13.99 -10.85 -19.31
N PRO A 306 14.18 -9.58 -18.93
CA PRO A 306 13.73 -8.45 -19.73
C PRO A 306 14.14 -8.61 -21.19
N LEU A 307 13.16 -8.71 -22.10
CA LEU A 307 13.45 -8.74 -23.54
C LEU A 307 14.06 -7.41 -24.00
N PHE A 308 13.83 -6.35 -23.22
CA PHE A 308 14.37 -5.04 -23.44
C PHE A 308 15.33 -4.66 -22.29
N PRO A 309 16.45 -3.96 -22.57
CA PRO A 309 17.42 -3.56 -21.55
C PRO A 309 16.85 -2.62 -20.45
N TRP A 310 15.60 -2.20 -20.60
CA TRP A 310 14.88 -1.28 -19.73
C TRP A 310 13.89 -1.96 -18.77
N GLY A 311 13.79 -3.30 -18.74
CA GLY A 311 12.89 -3.99 -17.81
C GLY A 311 11.41 -4.05 -18.23
N ALA A 312 11.04 -3.51 -19.40
CA ALA A 312 9.68 -3.57 -19.91
C ALA A 312 9.29 -4.98 -20.37
N ILE A 313 8.02 -5.34 -20.15
CA ILE A 313 7.41 -6.59 -20.59
C ILE A 313 6.54 -6.24 -21.79
N GLY A 314 6.81 -6.86 -22.94
CA GLY A 314 6.09 -6.58 -24.18
C GLY A 314 5.49 -7.82 -24.82
N ALA A 315 4.24 -7.73 -25.28
CA ALA A 315 3.68 -8.59 -26.32
C ALA A 315 3.50 -7.76 -27.56
N ARG A 316 3.65 -8.41 -28.71
CA ARG A 316 3.15 -7.91 -29.97
C ARG A 316 2.03 -8.83 -30.46
N LEU A 317 0.81 -8.31 -30.51
CA LEU A 317 -0.32 -9.00 -31.12
C LEU A 317 -0.40 -8.58 -32.58
N LEU A 318 -0.35 -9.53 -33.51
CA LEU A 318 -0.70 -9.32 -34.91
C LEU A 318 -2.17 -9.69 -35.09
N ALA A 319 -3.05 -8.68 -35.11
CA ALA A 319 -4.46 -8.86 -35.38
C ALA A 319 -4.67 -9.33 -36.83
N SER A 320 -5.55 -10.30 -37.08
CA SER A 320 -5.85 -10.77 -38.43
C SER A 320 -7.23 -11.40 -38.45
N CYS A 321 -8.06 -11.03 -39.42
CA CYS A 321 -9.43 -11.46 -39.56
C CYS A 321 -9.62 -12.26 -40.85
N GLY A 322 -9.64 -13.57 -40.72
CA GLY A 322 -9.80 -14.52 -41.82
C GLY A 322 -11.12 -14.32 -42.57
N GLY A 323 -11.04 -14.29 -43.90
CA GLY A 323 -12.20 -14.17 -44.79
C GLY A 323 -12.69 -12.73 -45.02
N THR A 324 -11.97 -11.73 -44.50
CA THR A 324 -12.21 -10.31 -44.75
C THR A 324 -10.88 -9.59 -45.06
N THR A 325 -10.97 -8.36 -45.58
CA THR A 325 -9.83 -7.44 -45.70
C THR A 325 -9.93 -6.29 -44.70
N ASP A 326 -10.87 -6.41 -43.77
CA ASP A 326 -11.11 -5.48 -42.68
C ASP A 326 -10.70 -6.21 -41.41
N ASP A 327 -9.52 -5.89 -40.90
CA ASP A 327 -8.95 -6.46 -39.69
C ASP A 327 -9.40 -5.70 -38.43
N SER A 328 -10.51 -4.96 -38.51
CA SER A 328 -11.11 -4.29 -37.35
C SER A 328 -11.61 -5.30 -36.31
N GLY A 329 -11.46 -4.94 -35.04
CA GLY A 329 -11.91 -5.80 -33.95
C GLY A 329 -11.76 -5.17 -32.58
N THR A 330 -12.25 -5.89 -31.59
CA THR A 330 -12.14 -5.52 -30.17
C THR A 330 -10.98 -6.26 -29.53
N VAL A 331 -10.09 -5.51 -28.87
CA VAL A 331 -9.02 -6.04 -28.04
C VAL A 331 -9.50 -6.09 -26.61
N TYR A 332 -9.24 -7.20 -25.94
CA TYR A 332 -9.44 -7.34 -24.50
C TYR A 332 -8.10 -7.55 -23.83
N VAL A 333 -7.88 -6.87 -22.71
CA VAL A 333 -6.68 -6.99 -21.90
C VAL A 333 -7.10 -7.37 -20.50
N ARG A 334 -6.46 -8.39 -19.94
CA ARG A 334 -6.60 -8.77 -18.53
C ARG A 334 -5.27 -8.61 -17.84
N VAL A 335 -5.22 -7.76 -16.83
CA VAL A 335 -4.05 -7.56 -15.98
C VAL A 335 -4.29 -8.24 -14.64
N ARG A 336 -3.32 -9.02 -14.16
CA ARG A 336 -3.41 -9.66 -12.84
C ARG A 336 -2.04 -9.93 -12.25
N ARG A 337 -2.01 -10.23 -10.96
CA ARG A 337 -0.78 -10.62 -10.28
C ARG A 337 -0.38 -12.06 -10.62
N VAL A 338 0.92 -12.32 -10.59
CA VAL A 338 1.48 -13.68 -10.61
C VAL A 338 1.84 -14.13 -9.20
N ASP A 339 2.19 -13.19 -8.32
CA ASP A 339 2.53 -13.46 -6.94
C ASP A 339 1.29 -13.42 -6.02
N HIS A 340 1.26 -14.28 -5.01
CA HIS A 340 0.18 -14.36 -4.03
C HIS A 340 0.37 -13.40 -2.86
N VAL A 341 1.03 -12.26 -3.08
CA VAL A 341 1.33 -11.32 -2.00
C VAL A 341 0.15 -10.35 -1.84
N PRO A 342 -0.42 -10.19 -0.63
CA PRO A 342 -1.58 -9.32 -0.39
C PRO A 342 -1.15 -7.86 -0.19
N THR A 343 -0.59 -7.28 -1.23
CA THR A 343 -0.13 -5.87 -1.25
C THR A 343 -0.79 -5.11 -2.40
N CYS A 344 -0.82 -3.78 -2.34
CA CYS A 344 -1.28 -2.99 -3.47
C CYS A 344 -0.16 -2.95 -4.51
N LEU A 345 -0.48 -3.29 -5.77
CA LEU A 345 0.48 -3.20 -6.87
C LEU A 345 -0.04 -2.22 -7.92
N GLY A 346 0.53 -1.02 -7.93
CA GLY A 346 0.27 -0.06 -8.99
C GLY A 346 0.87 -0.51 -10.31
N TYR A 347 0.18 -0.26 -11.41
CA TYR A 347 0.71 -0.43 -12.75
C TYR A 347 0.18 0.67 -13.70
N GLN A 348 0.81 0.74 -14.86
CA GLN A 348 0.41 1.59 -15.98
C GLN A 348 0.45 0.74 -17.23
N LEU A 349 -0.65 0.73 -17.99
CA LEU A 349 -0.73 0.02 -19.24
C LEU A 349 -0.35 0.97 -20.38
N GLU A 350 0.66 0.59 -21.13
CA GLU A 350 1.06 1.31 -22.33
C GLU A 350 0.73 0.51 -23.56
N MET A 351 0.19 1.19 -24.56
CA MET A 351 -0.23 0.62 -25.83
C MET A 351 0.38 1.42 -26.97
N GLU A 352 0.97 0.71 -27.92
CA GLU A 352 1.49 1.30 -29.14
C GLU A 352 0.91 0.53 -30.33
N MET A 353 0.33 1.27 -31.27
CA MET A 353 -0.10 0.72 -32.54
C MET A 353 0.97 1.01 -33.60
N LEU A 354 1.49 -0.05 -34.21
CA LEU A 354 2.46 0.06 -35.29
C LEU A 354 1.78 -0.12 -36.64
N SER A 355 1.91 0.86 -37.54
CA SER A 355 1.60 0.68 -38.95
C SER A 355 2.60 -0.33 -39.55
N GLY A 356 2.12 -1.32 -40.32
CA GLY A 356 2.86 -2.52 -40.73
C GLY A 356 4.20 -2.37 -41.46
N ASP A 357 4.69 -1.17 -41.79
CA ASP A 357 5.74 -0.99 -42.82
C ASP A 357 6.95 -0.09 -42.51
N THR A 358 7.12 0.48 -41.31
CA THR A 358 8.17 1.53 -41.13
C THR A 358 9.13 1.36 -39.94
N GLY A 359 10.04 0.38 -40.03
CA GLY A 359 11.32 0.37 -39.29
C GLY A 359 11.22 0.57 -37.76
N PRO A 360 12.35 0.79 -37.05
CA PRO A 360 12.33 1.19 -35.65
C PRO A 360 11.90 2.66 -35.56
N SER A 361 10.60 2.93 -35.74
CA SER A 361 10.00 4.18 -35.30
C SER A 361 10.24 4.33 -33.78
N GLY A 362 10.51 5.56 -33.34
CA GLY A 362 10.87 5.83 -31.95
C GLY A 362 9.83 5.25 -31.00
N SER A 363 10.25 4.34 -30.14
CA SER A 363 9.35 3.68 -29.21
C SER A 363 8.64 4.70 -28.34
N CYS A 364 7.33 4.53 -28.17
CA CYS A 364 6.54 5.26 -27.18
C CYS A 364 7.18 5.25 -25.78
N PHE A 365 7.98 4.23 -25.49
CA PHE A 365 8.75 4.04 -24.25
C PHE A 365 9.89 5.05 -24.01
N THR A 366 10.08 6.05 -24.87
CA THR A 366 11.05 7.13 -24.64
C THR A 366 10.38 8.34 -23.97
N GLU A 367 10.96 8.82 -22.86
CA GLU A 367 10.46 10.00 -22.13
C GLU A 367 10.27 11.18 -23.09
N GLY A 368 9.00 11.57 -23.36
CA GLY A 368 8.66 12.80 -24.08
C GLY A 368 7.83 12.68 -25.35
N ALA A 369 7.47 11.48 -25.82
CA ALA A 369 6.65 11.30 -27.04
C ALA A 369 5.12 11.51 -26.85
N TRP A 370 4.69 11.82 -25.63
CA TRP A 370 3.28 11.81 -25.20
C TRP A 370 2.57 13.16 -25.44
N SER A 371 2.21 13.50 -26.67
CA SER A 371 1.45 14.75 -26.90
C SER A 371 0.49 14.78 -28.08
N SER A 372 0.28 13.69 -28.82
CA SER A 372 -0.80 13.68 -29.82
C SER A 372 -2.14 13.65 -29.08
N PRO A 373 -2.98 14.68 -29.24
CA PRO A 373 -4.27 14.72 -28.58
C PRO A 373 -5.24 13.72 -29.27
N PHE A 374 -6.26 13.25 -28.55
CA PHE A 374 -7.18 12.18 -28.98
C PHE A 374 -8.49 12.73 -29.53
N GLU A 375 -8.90 12.32 -30.73
CA GLU A 375 -10.24 12.60 -31.26
C GLU A 375 -11.30 11.79 -30.48
N CYS A 376 -12.16 12.45 -29.69
CA CYS A 376 -13.40 11.81 -29.23
C CYS A 376 -14.25 11.45 -30.48
N GLY A 377 -14.94 10.30 -30.43
CA GLY A 377 -15.62 9.70 -31.59
C GLY A 377 -16.78 10.52 -32.16
N ASP A 378 -17.03 11.71 -31.62
CA ASP A 378 -18.06 12.69 -31.97
C ASP A 378 -17.54 13.81 -32.90
N GLY A 379 -16.24 13.85 -33.22
CA GLY A 379 -15.62 14.93 -33.98
C GLY A 379 -15.37 16.19 -33.14
N GLY A 380 -15.40 16.07 -31.81
CA GLY A 380 -14.98 17.09 -30.87
C GLY A 380 -13.47 17.35 -30.89
N PRO A 381 -13.00 18.44 -30.25
CA PRO A 381 -11.59 18.79 -30.23
C PRO A 381 -10.77 17.74 -29.46
N ASP A 382 -9.56 17.52 -29.92
CA ASP A 382 -8.69 16.50 -29.36
C ASP A 382 -8.42 16.69 -27.86
N ILE A 383 -8.55 15.64 -27.03
CA ILE A 383 -8.29 15.70 -25.58
C ILE A 383 -6.84 15.32 -25.23
N THR A 384 -6.34 15.84 -24.11
CA THR A 384 -4.95 15.63 -23.62
C THR A 384 -4.88 14.66 -22.43
N ARG A 385 -3.67 14.20 -22.07
CA ARG A 385 -3.40 13.17 -21.04
C ARG A 385 -4.22 13.35 -19.75
N GLY A 386 -4.91 12.29 -19.34
CA GLY A 386 -5.68 12.24 -18.09
C GLY A 386 -7.12 12.75 -18.20
N GLN A 387 -7.52 13.25 -19.36
CA GLN A 387 -8.91 13.54 -19.67
C GLN A 387 -9.57 12.28 -20.23
N LYS A 388 -10.71 11.90 -19.66
CA LYS A 388 -11.66 10.98 -20.32
C LYS A 388 -12.53 11.84 -21.26
N CYS A 389 -13.13 11.27 -22.31
CA CYS A 389 -14.33 11.91 -22.86
C CYS A 389 -15.30 12.00 -21.67
N ASP A 390 -15.70 13.21 -21.31
CA ASP A 390 -16.03 13.59 -19.93
C ASP A 390 -17.46 13.21 -19.50
N GLY A 391 -18.15 12.42 -20.32
CA GLY A 391 -19.50 11.94 -20.04
C GLY A 391 -20.51 13.08 -19.89
N VAL A 392 -20.23 14.24 -20.51
CA VAL A 392 -21.26 15.26 -20.69
C VAL A 392 -22.34 14.68 -21.62
N ARG A 393 -23.57 15.17 -21.46
CA ARG A 393 -24.76 14.65 -22.14
C ARG A 393 -24.69 14.97 -23.63
N ASP A 394 -23.96 14.17 -24.38
CA ASP A 394 -23.57 14.51 -25.75
C ASP A 394 -24.39 13.80 -26.83
N CYS A 395 -25.23 12.82 -26.46
CA CYS A 395 -26.30 12.38 -27.35
C CYS A 395 -27.35 13.50 -27.52
N ALA A 396 -27.95 13.64 -28.71
CA ALA A 396 -29.03 14.61 -28.96
C ALA A 396 -30.24 14.49 -28.00
N GLY A 397 -30.41 13.33 -27.34
CA GLY A 397 -31.41 13.08 -26.30
C GLY A 397 -30.97 13.41 -24.86
N GLY A 398 -29.73 13.86 -24.66
CA GLY A 398 -29.16 14.17 -23.35
C GLY A 398 -28.67 12.95 -22.55
N ALA A 399 -28.32 11.86 -23.23
CA ALA A 399 -27.69 10.69 -22.63
C ALA A 399 -26.16 10.77 -22.75
N ASP A 400 -25.47 10.05 -21.86
CA ASP A 400 -24.01 9.92 -21.80
C ASP A 400 -23.57 8.76 -22.71
N GLU A 401 -22.67 9.06 -23.64
CA GLU A 401 -22.18 8.11 -24.64
C GLU A 401 -21.19 7.07 -24.08
N SER A 402 -20.70 7.27 -22.85
CA SER A 402 -19.89 6.27 -22.14
C SER A 402 -20.71 5.06 -21.66
N VAL A 403 -22.05 5.15 -21.69
CA VAL A 403 -22.96 4.12 -21.14
C VAL A 403 -23.79 3.42 -22.22
N GLU A 404 -24.22 4.13 -23.26
CA GLU A 404 -24.91 3.55 -24.43
C GLU A 404 -24.53 4.29 -25.71
N THR A 405 -24.35 3.54 -26.81
CA THR A 405 -24.05 4.12 -28.12
C THR A 405 -25.20 5.02 -28.55
N CYS A 406 -24.97 6.33 -28.76
CA CYS A 406 -26.01 7.21 -29.29
C CYS A 406 -26.53 6.62 -30.61
N GLY A 407 -27.80 6.21 -30.65
CA GLY A 407 -28.40 5.61 -31.84
C GLY A 407 -28.41 6.61 -33.00
N TRP A 408 -27.56 6.40 -34.00
CA TRP A 408 -27.58 7.14 -35.25
C TRP A 408 -28.68 6.58 -36.16
N ASP A 409 -29.93 6.94 -35.88
CA ASP A 409 -31.00 6.84 -36.89
C ASP A 409 -31.20 8.22 -37.54
N VAL A 410 -30.42 8.49 -38.60
CA VAL A 410 -30.80 9.40 -39.70
C VAL A 410 -30.35 8.82 -41.03
#